data_AF-A0A0H4J059-F1
#
_entry.id   AF-A0A0H4J059-F1
#
_cell.length_a   1.000
_cell.length_b   1.000
_cell.length_c   1.000
_cell.angle_alpha   90.00
_cell.angle_beta   90.00
_cell.angle_gamma   90.00
#
_symmetry.space_group_name_H-M   'P 1'
#
loop_
_entity.id
_entity.type
_entity.pdbx_description
1 polymer ?
#
loop_
_entity_poly.entity_id
_entity_poly.type
_entity_poly.pdbx_seq_one_letter_code
_entity_poly.pdbx_strand_id
1 'polypeptide(L)'
;MKNYLVTPIFFIFLLSITSLLEARKMKQEHLSPEIIQELQIVVYEAEDCSSCQLFKKDVTQVWQSEVKLVETYVFNDGSVQLNEPVIVTPTIVMTKNHKEIARYTGYDGDKKRFWEWVSLQTMTPEQRKIAFENGTEYPFTGSLLDNKEPGYYVDPLTGAKLFRSDTKFDSGTGWPSFFDPIPGALSFHDDGMRVEVLSASSGIHLGHVFNDGPPPTGKRYCINSAVLRFVPDSED
;
A
#
# COMPACT_ATOMS: atom_id res chain seq x y z
N MET A 1 72.13 8.52 16.75
CA MET A 1 71.47 8.72 15.45
C MET A 1 70.14 7.97 15.53
N LYS A 2 69.01 8.67 15.72
CA LYS A 2 67.98 8.90 14.69
C LYS A 2 67.49 7.56 14.08
N ASN A 3 66.26 7.10 14.31
CA ASN A 3 65.02 7.75 13.88
C ASN A 3 63.79 7.25 14.66
N TYR A 4 62.93 8.20 15.04
CA TYR A 4 61.52 7.97 15.36
C TYR A 4 60.75 7.88 14.04
N LEU A 5 60.02 6.79 13.81
CA LEU A 5 59.04 6.71 12.74
C LEU A 5 57.64 6.82 13.35
N VAL A 6 57.02 7.97 13.07
CA VAL A 6 55.64 8.31 13.36
C VAL A 6 54.76 7.54 12.38
N THR A 7 53.87 6.68 12.88
CA THR A 7 52.77 6.10 12.11
C THR A 7 51.58 7.07 12.14
N PRO A 8 51.03 7.52 10.99
CA PRO A 8 49.79 8.26 10.99
C PRO A 8 48.63 7.27 11.03
N ILE A 9 47.77 7.41 12.04
CA ILE A 9 46.46 6.78 12.09
C ILE A 9 45.57 7.51 11.09
N PHE A 10 45.49 7.02 9.86
CA PHE A 10 44.42 7.36 8.92
C PHE A 10 43.29 6.35 9.12
N PHE A 11 42.41 6.62 10.09
CA PHE A 11 41.08 5.98 10.13
C PHE A 11 40.23 6.63 9.03
N ILE A 12 40.40 6.15 7.79
CA ILE A 12 39.46 6.45 6.71
C ILE A 12 38.20 5.65 7.02
N PHE A 13 37.14 6.37 7.41
CA PHE A 13 35.80 5.81 7.56
C PHE A 13 35.31 5.42 6.16
N LEU A 14 35.61 4.19 5.73
CA LEU A 14 34.95 3.55 4.60
C LEU A 14 33.52 3.21 5.02
N LEU A 15 32.62 4.19 4.92
CA LEU A 15 31.21 3.89 4.74
C LEU A 15 31.12 3.18 3.38
N SER A 16 30.98 1.86 3.41
CA SER A 16 30.81 1.06 2.19
C SER A 16 29.58 1.57 1.43
N ILE A 17 29.65 1.56 0.09
CA ILE A 17 28.50 1.91 -0.77
C ILE A 17 27.26 1.06 -0.41
N THR A 18 27.47 -0.17 0.09
CA THR A 18 26.41 -1.02 0.63
C THR A 18 25.70 -0.38 1.83
N SER A 19 26.43 0.23 2.78
CA SER A 19 25.83 0.94 3.93
C SER A 19 25.00 2.16 3.52
N LEU A 20 25.39 2.87 2.46
CA LEU A 20 24.63 4.01 1.91
C LEU A 20 23.39 3.58 1.12
N LEU A 21 23.44 2.44 0.43
CA LEU A 21 22.29 1.84 -0.26
C LEU A 21 21.28 1.26 0.74
N GLU A 22 21.74 0.56 1.78
CA GLU A 22 20.89 0.07 2.87
C GLU A 22 20.15 1.22 3.58
N ALA A 23 20.84 2.35 3.79
CA ALA A 23 20.26 3.55 4.39
C ALA A 23 19.25 4.28 3.48
N ARG A 24 19.24 3.98 2.19
CA ARG A 24 18.28 4.50 1.19
C ARG A 24 17.15 3.54 0.86
N LYS A 25 17.20 2.29 1.31
CA LYS A 25 16.06 1.37 1.15
C LYS A 25 14.87 2.02 1.82
N MET A 26 13.79 2.23 1.07
CA MET A 26 12.52 2.66 1.63
C MET A 26 12.09 1.55 2.58
N LYS A 27 12.20 1.77 3.88
CA LYS A 27 11.60 0.87 4.85
C LYS A 27 10.11 0.91 4.61
N GLN A 28 9.51 -0.27 4.50
CA GLN A 28 8.07 -0.42 4.56
C GLN A 28 7.66 -0.21 6.02
N GLU A 29 7.62 1.05 6.47
CA GLU A 29 7.22 1.43 7.84
C GLU A 29 5.70 1.23 8.08
N HIS A 30 4.99 0.62 7.12
CA HIS A 30 3.54 0.64 7.04
C HIS A 30 2.91 -0.63 7.53
N LEU A 31 1.86 -0.46 8.34
CA LEU A 31 0.95 -1.51 8.77
C LEU A 31 1.72 -2.76 9.18
N SER A 32 2.67 -2.59 10.12
CA SER A 32 3.24 -3.75 10.79
C SER A 32 2.08 -4.60 11.34
N PRO A 33 2.23 -5.93 11.47
CA PRO A 33 1.16 -6.78 11.98
C PRO A 33 0.55 -6.25 13.29
N GLU A 34 1.37 -5.61 14.14
CA GLU A 34 0.92 -4.96 15.37
C GLU A 34 0.01 -3.77 15.10
N ILE A 35 0.39 -2.86 14.18
CA ILE A 35 -0.44 -1.70 13.82
C ILE A 35 -1.76 -2.16 13.19
N ILE A 36 -1.74 -3.19 12.34
CA ILE A 36 -2.96 -3.76 11.73
C ILE A 36 -3.93 -4.25 12.81
N GLN A 37 -3.44 -4.91 13.85
CA GLN A 37 -4.28 -5.42 14.94
C GLN A 37 -4.89 -4.31 15.80
N GLU A 38 -4.23 -3.16 15.91
CA GLU A 38 -4.74 -2.01 16.67
C GLU A 38 -5.74 -1.17 15.87
N LEU A 39 -5.67 -1.21 14.54
CA LEU A 39 -6.51 -0.42 13.64
C LEU A 39 -7.81 -1.14 13.29
N GLN A 40 -8.91 -0.38 13.33
CA GLN A 40 -10.22 -0.85 12.92
C GLN A 40 -11.01 0.29 12.28
N ILE A 41 -11.74 0.00 11.21
CA ILE A 41 -12.74 0.87 10.62
C ILE A 41 -14.13 0.44 11.12
N VAL A 42 -14.90 1.38 11.64
CA VAL A 42 -16.29 1.20 12.06
C VAL A 42 -17.19 2.07 11.20
N VAL A 43 -18.14 1.45 10.52
CA VAL A 43 -19.10 2.10 9.63
C VAL A 43 -20.44 2.15 10.35
N TYR A 44 -20.84 3.35 10.76
CA TYR A 44 -22.13 3.59 11.39
C TYR A 44 -23.18 3.83 10.30
N GLU A 45 -24.18 2.94 10.23
CA GLU A 45 -25.19 2.88 9.17
C GLU A 45 -26.63 3.08 9.69
N ALA A 46 -27.57 3.23 8.76
CA ALA A 46 -29.01 3.22 9.00
C ALA A 46 -29.70 2.36 7.93
N GLU A 47 -30.85 1.74 8.26
CA GLU A 47 -31.56 0.80 7.38
C GLU A 47 -31.97 1.44 6.03
N ASP A 48 -32.46 2.68 6.06
CA ASP A 48 -32.94 3.42 4.88
C ASP A 48 -31.93 4.47 4.39
N CYS A 49 -30.70 4.04 4.10
CA CYS A 49 -29.58 4.92 3.76
C CYS A 49 -28.99 4.61 2.37
N SER A 50 -29.32 5.43 1.37
CA SER A 50 -28.80 5.28 -0.01
C SER A 50 -27.28 5.44 -0.09
N SER A 51 -26.71 6.39 0.64
CA SER A 51 -25.25 6.57 0.74
C SER A 51 -24.56 5.37 1.39
N CYS A 52 -25.22 4.68 2.33
CA CYS A 52 -24.69 3.47 2.97
C CYS A 52 -24.67 2.30 1.98
N GLN A 53 -25.74 2.13 1.20
CA GLN A 53 -25.79 1.13 0.13
C GLN A 53 -24.71 1.38 -0.93
N LEU A 54 -24.48 2.64 -1.29
CA LEU A 54 -23.42 3.03 -2.21
C LEU A 54 -22.03 2.71 -1.63
N PHE A 55 -21.79 3.06 -0.36
CA PHE A 55 -20.54 2.74 0.33
C PHE A 55 -20.30 1.23 0.42
N LYS A 56 -21.33 0.46 0.74
CA LYS A 56 -21.26 -1.00 0.83
C LYS A 56 -20.84 -1.62 -0.51
N LYS A 57 -21.42 -1.15 -1.62
CA LYS A 57 -21.07 -1.60 -2.97
C LYS A 57 -19.63 -1.23 -3.34
N ASP A 58 -19.22 0.01 -3.08
CA ASP A 58 -17.97 0.56 -3.56
C ASP A 58 -16.76 0.20 -2.68
N VAL A 59 -16.97 -0.10 -1.40
CA VAL A 59 -15.92 -0.33 -0.40
C VAL A 59 -16.11 -1.65 0.34
N THR A 60 -17.18 -1.81 1.11
CA THR A 60 -17.29 -2.94 2.06
C THR A 60 -17.28 -4.30 1.37
N GLN A 61 -18.01 -4.45 0.25
CA GLN A 61 -18.10 -5.73 -0.48
C GLN A 61 -16.80 -6.16 -1.15
N VAL A 62 -15.88 -5.21 -1.40
CA VAL A 62 -14.59 -5.47 -2.03
C VAL A 62 -13.43 -5.42 -1.04
N TRP A 63 -13.72 -5.23 0.25
CA TRP A 63 -12.73 -5.11 1.30
C TRP A 63 -12.02 -6.45 1.57
N GLN A 64 -10.72 -6.48 1.34
CA GLN A 64 -9.84 -7.64 1.56
C GLN A 64 -8.65 -7.29 2.46
N SER A 65 -8.66 -6.09 3.07
CA SER A 65 -7.58 -5.62 3.93
C SER A 65 -7.65 -6.34 5.28
N GLU A 66 -6.48 -6.53 5.90
CA GLU A 66 -6.39 -7.10 7.24
C GLU A 66 -6.86 -6.12 8.32
N VAL A 67 -6.92 -4.82 8.00
CA VAL A 67 -7.57 -3.84 8.88
C VAL A 67 -9.05 -4.19 8.94
N LYS A 68 -9.54 -4.49 10.15
CA LYS A 68 -10.91 -4.93 10.38
C LYS A 68 -11.88 -3.82 9.99
N LEU A 69 -12.88 -4.14 9.16
CA LEU A 69 -14.01 -3.26 8.85
C LEU A 69 -15.28 -3.84 9.47
N VAL A 70 -15.97 -3.05 10.29
CA VAL A 70 -17.20 -3.46 10.99
C VAL A 70 -18.32 -2.49 10.67
N GLU A 71 -19.43 -3.00 10.14
CA GLU A 71 -20.68 -2.26 9.98
C GLU A 71 -21.50 -2.35 11.28
N THR A 72 -22.08 -1.25 11.74
CA THR A 72 -22.94 -1.21 12.93
C THR A 72 -24.13 -0.26 12.75
N TYR A 73 -25.28 -0.67 13.29
CA TYR A 73 -26.49 0.14 13.43
C TYR A 73 -26.66 0.67 14.86
N VAL A 74 -25.69 0.41 15.74
CA VAL A 74 -25.71 0.80 17.16
C VAL A 74 -24.67 1.91 17.39
N PHE A 75 -25.14 3.07 17.83
CA PHE A 75 -24.36 4.31 17.86
C PHE A 75 -23.68 4.57 19.21
N ASN A 76 -24.12 3.90 20.28
CA ASN A 76 -23.71 4.16 21.67
C ASN A 76 -23.60 2.86 22.50
N ASP A 77 -22.92 1.83 21.98
CA ASP A 77 -22.68 0.59 22.73
C ASP A 77 -21.39 0.61 23.58
N GLY A 78 -20.61 1.68 23.49
CA GLY A 78 -19.33 1.83 24.20
C GLY A 78 -18.18 1.02 23.58
N SER A 79 -18.37 0.42 22.39
CA SER A 79 -17.33 -0.33 21.68
C SER A 79 -16.21 0.58 21.14
N VAL A 80 -16.52 1.84 20.86
CA VAL A 80 -15.58 2.85 20.37
C VAL A 80 -15.70 4.13 21.20
N GLN A 81 -14.56 4.66 21.64
CA GLN A 81 -14.45 6.01 22.19
C GLN A 81 -14.45 7.02 21.05
N LEU A 82 -15.65 7.50 20.70
CA LEU A 82 -15.86 8.54 19.71
C LEU A 82 -15.47 9.92 20.25
N ASN A 83 -14.92 10.77 19.38
CA ASN A 83 -14.62 12.17 19.72
C ASN A 83 -15.90 13.02 19.78
N GLU A 84 -16.91 12.64 19.00
CA GLU A 84 -18.22 13.28 18.94
C GLU A 84 -19.32 12.29 18.53
N PRO A 85 -20.60 12.54 18.89
CA PRO A 85 -21.71 11.67 18.50
C PRO A 85 -21.84 11.55 16.97
N VAL A 86 -22.20 10.35 16.50
CA VAL A 86 -22.55 10.16 15.09
C VAL A 86 -23.99 10.62 14.86
N ILE A 87 -24.16 11.61 13.98
CA ILE A 87 -25.48 12.22 13.66
C ILE A 87 -25.86 12.10 12.17
N VAL A 88 -24.95 11.62 11.33
CA VAL A 88 -25.13 11.44 9.88
C VAL A 88 -24.70 10.02 9.51
N THR A 89 -25.36 9.41 8.52
CA THR A 89 -25.01 8.08 8.01
C THR A 89 -24.76 8.10 6.48
N PRO A 90 -23.82 7.28 5.97
CA PRO A 90 -22.84 6.53 6.76
C PRO A 90 -21.86 7.49 7.42
N THR A 91 -21.39 7.18 8.63
CA THR A 91 -20.17 7.79 9.17
C THR A 91 -19.14 6.69 9.36
N ILE A 92 -18.00 6.85 8.71
CA ILE A 92 -16.89 5.91 8.77
C ILE A 92 -15.88 6.47 9.75
N VAL A 93 -15.57 5.68 10.78
CA VAL A 93 -14.64 6.04 11.84
C VAL A 93 -13.46 5.10 11.78
N MET A 94 -12.26 5.64 11.60
CA MET A 94 -11.03 4.88 11.83
C MET A 94 -10.66 5.01 13.30
N THR A 95 -10.39 3.87 13.91
CA THR A 95 -10.05 3.75 15.31
C THR A 95 -8.67 3.12 15.47
N LYS A 96 -7.98 3.50 16.53
CA LYS A 96 -6.77 2.84 17.02
C LYS A 96 -6.99 2.49 18.48
N ASN A 97 -6.90 1.22 18.85
CA ASN A 97 -7.20 0.74 20.20
C ASN A 97 -8.58 1.20 20.69
N HIS A 98 -9.61 1.03 19.84
CA HIS A 98 -11.00 1.44 20.08
C HIS A 98 -11.21 2.95 20.28
N LYS A 99 -10.20 3.79 20.06
CA LYS A 99 -10.33 5.25 20.11
C LYS A 99 -10.36 5.84 18.71
N GLU A 100 -11.29 6.74 18.45
CA GLU A 100 -11.39 7.45 17.18
C GLU A 100 -10.13 8.29 16.90
N ILE A 101 -9.52 8.04 15.74
CA ILE A 101 -8.35 8.79 15.23
C ILE A 101 -8.68 9.58 13.96
N ALA A 102 -9.67 9.15 13.19
CA ALA A 102 -10.13 9.85 11.99
C ALA A 102 -11.60 9.54 11.71
N ARG A 103 -12.26 10.47 11.03
CA ARG A 103 -13.67 10.39 10.65
C ARG A 103 -13.87 10.80 9.21
N TYR A 104 -14.79 10.10 8.53
CA TYR A 104 -15.31 10.43 7.21
C TYR A 104 -16.85 10.39 7.28
N THR A 105 -17.47 11.56 7.10
CA THR A 105 -18.92 11.73 7.30
C THR A 105 -19.63 11.79 5.95
N GLY A 106 -20.64 10.93 5.78
CA GLY A 106 -21.36 10.75 4.53
C GLY A 106 -20.56 9.93 3.51
N TYR A 107 -21.22 9.59 2.39
CA TYR A 107 -20.55 9.02 1.22
C TYR A 107 -21.32 9.39 -0.04
N ASP A 108 -20.60 9.96 -1.02
CA ASP A 108 -21.14 10.50 -2.27
C ASP A 108 -20.77 9.67 -3.51
N GLY A 109 -20.07 8.54 -3.32
CA GLY A 109 -19.56 7.71 -4.41
C GLY A 109 -18.17 8.10 -4.91
N ASP A 110 -17.54 9.13 -4.34
CA ASP A 110 -16.15 9.46 -4.66
C ASP A 110 -15.19 8.48 -3.98
N LYS A 111 -14.94 7.36 -4.66
CA LYS A 111 -13.99 6.33 -4.24
C LYS A 111 -12.59 6.90 -4.04
N LYS A 112 -12.12 7.80 -4.90
CA LYS A 112 -10.77 8.36 -4.83
C LYS A 112 -10.60 9.15 -3.53
N ARG A 113 -11.56 10.03 -3.22
CA ARG A 113 -11.56 10.81 -1.98
C ARG A 113 -11.57 9.93 -0.73
N PHE A 114 -12.35 8.84 -0.75
CA PHE A 114 -12.36 7.89 0.36
C PHE A 114 -10.99 7.21 0.54
N TRP A 115 -10.38 6.71 -0.54
CA TRP A 115 -9.08 6.05 -0.48
C TRP A 115 -7.95 7.01 -0.10
N GLU A 116 -8.00 8.27 -0.53
CA GLU A 116 -7.10 9.32 -0.06
C GLU A 116 -7.23 9.51 1.45
N TRP A 117 -8.46 9.57 1.99
CA TRP A 117 -8.68 9.66 3.44
C TRP A 117 -8.10 8.47 4.20
N VAL A 118 -8.32 7.24 3.74
CA VAL A 118 -7.72 6.03 4.35
C VAL A 118 -6.19 6.15 4.36
N SER A 119 -5.61 6.58 3.24
CA SER A 119 -4.15 6.70 3.07
C SER A 119 -3.48 7.71 4.00
N LEU A 120 -4.21 8.71 4.52
CA LEU A 120 -3.67 9.66 5.49
C LEU A 120 -3.25 8.97 6.79
N GLN A 121 -3.87 7.84 7.12
CA GLN A 121 -3.60 7.09 8.34
C GLN A 121 -2.74 5.84 8.10
N THR A 122 -2.72 5.32 6.87
CA THR A 122 -2.06 4.04 6.56
C THR A 122 -0.79 4.17 5.71
N MET A 123 -0.57 5.31 5.05
CA MET A 123 0.57 5.53 4.14
C MET A 123 1.47 6.69 4.56
N THR A 124 2.76 6.60 4.20
CA THR A 124 3.71 7.73 4.29
C THR A 124 3.39 8.79 3.25
N PRO A 125 3.88 10.04 3.43
CA PRO A 125 3.83 11.05 2.37
C PRO A 125 4.41 10.57 1.03
N GLU A 126 5.52 9.85 1.04
CA GLU A 126 6.18 9.33 -0.16
C GLU A 126 5.32 8.30 -0.89
N GLN A 127 4.69 7.38 -0.15
CA GLN A 127 3.75 6.43 -0.72
C GLN A 127 2.53 7.11 -1.32
N ARG A 128 1.93 8.08 -0.62
CA ARG A 128 0.77 8.82 -1.15
C ARG A 128 1.12 9.57 -2.43
N LYS A 129 2.32 10.16 -2.50
CA LYS A 129 2.82 10.80 -3.73
C LYS A 129 2.91 9.80 -4.89
N ILE A 130 3.36 8.58 -4.63
CA ILE A 130 3.37 7.53 -5.67
C ILE A 130 1.94 7.14 -6.03
N ALA A 131 1.09 6.83 -5.04
CA ALA A 131 -0.26 6.29 -5.21
C ALA A 131 -1.26 7.24 -5.88
N PHE A 132 -1.21 8.55 -5.57
CA PHE A 132 -2.22 9.53 -5.98
C PHE A 132 -1.69 10.67 -6.85
N GLU A 133 -0.37 10.84 -6.95
CA GLU A 133 0.27 11.89 -7.77
C GLU A 133 1.19 11.30 -8.87
N ASN A 134 1.03 10.01 -9.18
CA ASN A 134 1.77 9.28 -10.21
C ASN A 134 3.31 9.38 -10.03
N GLY A 135 3.75 9.44 -8.78
CA GLY A 135 5.17 9.40 -8.42
C GLY A 135 5.82 8.06 -8.75
N THR A 136 7.14 8.00 -8.62
CA THR A 136 7.91 6.76 -8.81
C THR A 136 9.01 6.70 -7.76
N GLU A 137 9.16 5.57 -7.07
CA GLU A 137 10.26 5.35 -6.14
C GLU A 137 11.60 5.29 -6.89
N TYR A 138 12.71 5.60 -6.22
CA TYR A 138 14.01 5.48 -6.89
C TYR A 138 14.32 4.02 -7.26
N PRO A 139 15.03 3.77 -8.38
CA PRO A 139 15.43 2.42 -8.74
C PRO A 139 16.36 1.85 -7.67
N PHE A 140 16.23 0.54 -7.42
CA PHE A 140 17.04 -0.23 -6.46
C PHE A 140 16.82 0.13 -4.98
N THR A 141 15.80 0.92 -4.65
CA THR A 141 15.51 1.31 -3.25
C THR A 141 14.26 0.67 -2.67
N GLY A 142 13.42 0.03 -3.48
CA GLY A 142 12.15 -0.54 -3.05
C GLY A 142 12.32 -1.74 -2.10
N SER A 143 11.51 -1.80 -1.03
CA SER A 143 11.56 -2.88 -0.03
C SER A 143 11.24 -4.27 -0.59
N LEU A 144 10.40 -4.32 -1.62
CA LEU A 144 9.90 -5.57 -2.21
C LEU A 144 10.64 -5.97 -3.48
N LEU A 145 11.68 -5.22 -3.86
CA LEU A 145 12.48 -5.47 -5.06
C LEU A 145 13.10 -6.87 -5.03
N ASP A 146 13.78 -7.20 -3.94
CA ASP A 146 14.52 -8.46 -3.79
C ASP A 146 13.68 -9.58 -3.16
N ASN A 147 12.41 -9.32 -2.86
CA ASN A 147 11.53 -10.34 -2.28
C ASN A 147 11.31 -11.50 -3.28
N LYS A 148 11.45 -12.73 -2.78
CA LYS A 148 11.30 -14.00 -3.49
C LYS A 148 10.42 -15.01 -2.75
N GLU A 149 9.84 -14.62 -1.61
CA GLU A 149 9.01 -15.50 -0.80
C GLU A 149 7.72 -15.89 -1.54
N PRO A 150 7.18 -17.11 -1.30
CA PRO A 150 5.89 -17.52 -1.84
C PRO A 150 4.76 -16.70 -1.18
N GLY A 151 3.90 -16.10 -2.00
CA GLY A 151 2.83 -15.23 -1.49
C GLY A 151 2.19 -14.35 -2.56
N TYR A 152 1.45 -13.36 -2.10
CA TYR A 152 0.75 -12.37 -2.93
C TYR A 152 1.25 -10.97 -2.68
N TYR A 153 1.36 -10.19 -3.75
CA TYR A 153 1.49 -8.74 -3.70
C TYR A 153 0.09 -8.15 -3.82
N VAL A 154 -0.35 -7.47 -2.78
CA VAL A 154 -1.69 -6.94 -2.63
C VAL A 154 -1.70 -5.42 -2.64
N ASP A 155 -2.84 -4.85 -3.00
CA ASP A 155 -3.13 -3.44 -2.84
C ASP A 155 -3.08 -3.07 -1.35
N PRO A 156 -2.27 -2.07 -0.95
CA PRO A 156 -2.07 -1.72 0.46
C PRO A 156 -3.29 -1.07 1.13
N LEU A 157 -4.25 -0.54 0.38
CA LEU A 157 -5.47 0.08 0.90
C LEU A 157 -6.61 -0.94 1.02
N THR A 158 -6.84 -1.71 -0.05
CA THR A 158 -7.99 -2.62 -0.16
C THR A 158 -7.67 -4.06 0.21
N GLY A 159 -6.40 -4.46 0.20
CA GLY A 159 -5.96 -5.84 0.36
C GLY A 159 -6.21 -6.73 -0.86
N ALA A 160 -6.74 -6.19 -1.96
CA ALA A 160 -7.00 -6.97 -3.17
C ALA A 160 -5.69 -7.53 -3.76
N LYS A 161 -5.69 -8.80 -4.16
CA LYS A 161 -4.53 -9.46 -4.77
C LYS A 161 -4.25 -8.87 -6.16
N LEU A 162 -3.04 -8.37 -6.37
CA LEU A 162 -2.60 -7.75 -7.63
C LEU A 162 -1.70 -8.68 -8.43
N PHE A 163 -0.71 -9.30 -7.77
CA PHE A 163 0.25 -10.22 -8.40
C PHE A 163 0.54 -11.41 -7.49
N ARG A 164 0.88 -12.54 -8.10
CA ARG A 164 1.41 -13.72 -7.43
C ARG A 164 2.93 -13.71 -7.49
N SER A 165 3.63 -14.22 -6.47
CA SER A 165 5.09 -14.19 -6.44
C SER A 165 5.76 -15.04 -7.53
N ASP A 166 5.10 -16.06 -8.05
CA ASP A 166 5.58 -16.87 -9.18
C ASP A 166 5.60 -16.11 -10.52
N THR A 167 4.86 -15.00 -10.62
CA THR A 167 4.91 -14.13 -11.79
C THR A 167 5.99 -13.05 -11.69
N LYS A 168 6.64 -12.92 -10.52
CA LYS A 168 7.72 -11.98 -10.29
C LYS A 168 9.02 -12.47 -10.91
N PHE A 169 9.77 -11.57 -11.55
CA PHE A 169 11.09 -11.88 -12.12
C PHE A 169 12.08 -10.72 -11.93
N ASP A 170 13.37 -11.03 -12.07
CA ASP A 170 14.43 -10.02 -12.05
C ASP A 170 14.57 -9.40 -13.45
N SER A 171 14.18 -8.14 -13.57
CA SER A 171 14.28 -7.36 -14.81
C SER A 171 15.57 -6.55 -14.92
N GLY A 172 16.34 -6.42 -13.83
CA GLY A 172 17.49 -5.52 -13.74
C GLY A 172 17.15 -4.02 -13.74
N THR A 173 15.86 -3.63 -13.74
CA THR A 173 15.50 -2.20 -13.82
C THR A 173 15.45 -1.48 -12.48
N GLY A 174 15.51 -2.22 -11.37
CA GLY A 174 15.49 -1.67 -10.02
C GLY A 174 14.10 -1.49 -9.41
N TRP A 175 13.06 -2.04 -10.04
CA TRP A 175 11.70 -2.11 -9.48
C TRP A 175 11.14 -3.53 -9.57
N PRO A 176 10.29 -3.96 -8.63
CA PRO A 176 9.53 -5.20 -8.74
C PRO A 176 8.90 -5.33 -10.12
N SER A 177 9.18 -6.44 -10.80
CA SER A 177 8.69 -6.71 -12.14
C SER A 177 7.93 -8.02 -12.16
N PHE A 178 6.74 -7.99 -12.75
CA PHE A 178 5.87 -9.16 -12.90
C PHE A 178 5.55 -9.38 -14.38
N PHE A 179 5.36 -10.62 -14.80
CA PHE A 179 4.96 -10.90 -16.19
C PHE A 179 3.46 -11.12 -16.37
N ASP A 180 2.73 -11.43 -15.30
CA ASP A 180 1.29 -11.68 -15.35
C ASP A 180 0.59 -11.21 -14.05
N PRO A 181 -0.50 -10.43 -14.13
CA PRO A 181 -1.27 -10.00 -12.98
C PRO A 181 -2.39 -10.98 -12.64
N ILE A 182 -2.99 -10.82 -11.46
CA ILE A 182 -4.26 -11.48 -11.16
C ILE A 182 -5.34 -10.98 -12.13
N PRO A 183 -6.13 -11.86 -12.77
CA PRO A 183 -7.17 -11.45 -13.70
C PRO A 183 -8.16 -10.44 -13.10
N GLY A 184 -8.35 -9.31 -13.78
CA GLY A 184 -9.25 -8.25 -13.34
C GLY A 184 -8.72 -7.35 -12.22
N ALA A 185 -7.50 -7.57 -11.72
CA ALA A 185 -6.94 -6.80 -10.61
C ALA A 185 -6.38 -5.42 -11.02
N LEU A 186 -6.14 -5.20 -12.32
CA LEU A 186 -5.53 -3.98 -12.84
C LEU A 186 -6.45 -3.25 -13.80
N SER A 187 -6.35 -1.92 -13.82
CA SER A 187 -6.86 -1.06 -14.90
C SER A 187 -5.70 -0.32 -15.56
N PHE A 188 -5.92 0.14 -16.78
CA PHE A 188 -4.86 0.70 -17.64
C PHE A 188 -5.26 2.06 -18.17
N HIS A 189 -4.29 2.95 -18.24
CA HIS A 189 -4.46 4.30 -18.78
C HIS A 189 -3.26 4.65 -19.67
N ASP A 190 -3.52 5.16 -20.87
CA ASP A 190 -2.46 5.54 -21.80
C ASP A 190 -1.99 6.97 -21.48
N ASP A 191 -0.73 7.12 -21.05
CA ASP A 191 -0.13 8.43 -20.73
C ASP A 191 0.55 9.08 -21.96
N GLY A 192 0.40 8.48 -23.14
CA GLY A 192 0.92 8.91 -24.44
C GLY A 192 2.31 8.36 -24.78
N MET A 193 3.07 7.89 -23.78
CA MET A 193 4.39 7.27 -23.98
C MET A 193 4.45 5.85 -23.42
N ARG A 194 3.68 5.58 -22.38
CA ARG A 194 3.62 4.31 -21.65
C ARG A 194 2.17 4.03 -21.30
N VAL A 195 1.92 2.78 -20.90
CA VAL A 195 0.63 2.39 -20.34
C VAL A 195 0.77 2.35 -18.83
N GLU A 196 0.14 3.30 -18.15
CA GLU A 196 0.00 3.35 -16.70
C GLU A 196 -0.81 2.15 -16.22
N VAL A 197 -0.37 1.59 -15.09
CA VAL A 197 -1.02 0.50 -14.38
C VAL A 197 -1.59 1.04 -13.08
N LEU A 198 -2.90 0.90 -12.92
CA LEU A 198 -3.63 1.27 -11.72
C LEU A 198 -4.20 0.02 -11.06
N SER A 199 -4.40 0.06 -9.75
CA SER A 199 -5.19 -0.94 -9.05
C SER A 199 -6.66 -0.83 -9.47
N ALA A 200 -7.31 -1.91 -9.88
CA ALA A 200 -8.73 -1.89 -10.22
C ALA A 200 -9.63 -1.67 -9.00
N SER A 201 -9.18 -2.04 -7.80
CA SER A 201 -9.96 -1.94 -6.57
C SER A 201 -9.94 -0.53 -5.96
N SER A 202 -8.77 0.10 -5.87
CA SER A 202 -8.61 1.42 -5.24
C SER A 202 -8.42 2.56 -6.24
N GLY A 203 -7.94 2.26 -7.45
CA GLY A 203 -7.58 3.26 -8.45
C GLY A 203 -6.21 3.90 -8.24
N ILE A 204 -5.41 3.46 -7.27
CA ILE A 204 -4.07 4.02 -7.04
C ILE A 204 -3.11 3.68 -8.18
N HIS A 205 -2.17 4.59 -8.44
CA HIS A 205 -1.04 4.36 -9.32
C HIS A 205 -0.12 3.28 -8.76
N LEU A 206 0.17 2.28 -9.60
CA LEU A 206 1.09 1.19 -9.28
C LEU A 206 2.43 1.35 -10.01
N GLY A 207 2.37 1.70 -11.30
CA GLY A 207 3.55 1.83 -12.16
C GLY A 207 3.15 1.79 -13.63
N HIS A 208 3.92 1.06 -14.44
CA HIS A 208 3.71 0.98 -15.90
C HIS A 208 3.90 -0.43 -16.44
N VAL A 209 3.28 -0.72 -17.58
CA VAL A 209 3.46 -1.98 -18.30
C VAL A 209 4.19 -1.77 -19.63
N PHE A 210 5.10 -2.68 -19.94
CA PHE A 210 5.94 -2.68 -21.15
C PHE A 210 5.82 -4.02 -21.90
N ASN A 211 6.21 -4.04 -23.18
CA ASN A 211 6.17 -5.23 -24.07
C ASN A 211 7.52 -5.95 -24.17
N ASP A 212 8.38 -5.81 -23.16
CA ASP A 212 9.74 -6.36 -23.07
C ASP A 212 9.86 -7.43 -21.98
N GLY A 213 8.75 -8.06 -21.61
CA GLY A 213 8.72 -9.10 -20.58
C GLY A 213 9.02 -10.50 -21.11
N PRO A 214 9.21 -11.47 -20.19
CA PRO A 214 9.43 -12.86 -20.56
C PRO A 214 8.15 -13.52 -21.09
N PRO A 215 8.26 -14.71 -21.72
CA PRO A 215 7.11 -15.59 -21.95
C PRO A 215 6.40 -15.94 -20.62
N PRO A 216 5.10 -16.29 -20.65
CA PRO A 216 4.27 -16.48 -21.84
C PRO A 216 3.59 -15.19 -22.36
N THR A 217 3.51 -14.15 -21.54
CA THR A 217 2.72 -12.95 -21.87
C THR A 217 3.50 -11.94 -22.72
N GLY A 218 4.84 -11.93 -22.63
CA GLY A 218 5.70 -10.90 -23.20
C GLY A 218 5.52 -9.53 -22.53
N LYS A 219 4.79 -9.46 -21.41
CA LYS A 219 4.51 -8.22 -20.68
C LYS A 219 5.43 -8.10 -19.48
N ARG A 220 5.83 -6.87 -19.18
CA ARG A 220 6.54 -6.53 -17.94
C ARG A 220 5.79 -5.43 -17.21
N TYR A 221 5.17 -5.80 -16.12
CA TYR A 221 4.54 -4.89 -15.16
C TYR A 221 5.61 -4.41 -14.19
N CYS A 222 6.09 -3.19 -14.38
CA CYS A 222 7.14 -2.57 -13.58
C CYS A 222 6.47 -1.69 -12.50
N ILE A 223 6.45 -2.17 -11.26
CA ILE A 223 5.59 -1.67 -10.20
C ILE A 223 6.43 -1.11 -9.04
N ASN A 224 5.99 -0.01 -8.44
CA ASN A 224 6.63 0.55 -7.26
C ASN A 224 6.39 -0.36 -6.04
N SER A 225 7.44 -0.68 -5.28
CA SER A 225 7.33 -1.43 -4.02
C SER A 225 6.48 -0.67 -3.00
N ALA A 226 6.61 0.65 -2.97
CA ALA A 226 5.93 1.54 -2.03
C ALA A 226 4.39 1.43 -2.04
N VAL A 227 3.79 1.03 -3.16
CA VAL A 227 2.34 0.87 -3.33
C VAL A 227 1.91 -0.59 -3.44
N LEU A 228 2.75 -1.48 -2.91
CA LEU A 228 2.45 -2.90 -2.74
C LEU A 228 2.62 -3.29 -1.27
N ARG A 229 1.84 -4.27 -0.85
CA ARG A 229 2.06 -5.00 0.39
C ARG A 229 2.23 -6.47 0.09
N PHE A 230 3.13 -7.15 0.79
CA PHE A 230 3.32 -8.59 0.60
C PHE A 230 2.60 -9.37 1.70
N VAL A 231 1.89 -10.42 1.29
CA VAL A 231 1.23 -11.38 2.17
C VAL A 231 1.84 -12.75 1.85
N PRO A 232 2.64 -13.35 2.76
CA PRO A 232 3.16 -14.69 2.55
C PRO A 232 2.01 -15.71 2.51
N ASP A 233 2.23 -16.85 1.87
CA ASP A 233 1.31 -17.97 2.02
C ASP A 233 1.26 -18.42 3.49
N SER A 234 0.09 -18.89 3.93
CA SER A 234 0.02 -19.56 5.22
C SER A 234 0.89 -20.82 5.19
N GLU A 235 1.71 -21.02 6.21
CA GLU A 235 2.33 -22.32 6.45
C GLU A 235 1.20 -23.29 6.84
N ASP A 236 0.95 -24.31 6.00
CA ASP A 236 0.04 -25.43 6.31
C ASP A 236 0.66 -26.40 7.33
#